data_AF-A0A6M1YKU2-F1
#
_entry.id   AF-A0A6M1YKU2-F1
#
_cell.length_a   1.000
_cell.length_b   1.000
_cell.length_c   1.000
_cell.angle_alpha   90.00
_cell.angle_beta   90.00
_cell.angle_gamma   90.00
#
_symmetry.space_group_name_H-M   'P 1'
#
loop_
_entity.id
_entity.type
_entity.pdbx_description
1 polymer ?
#
loop_
_entity_poly.entity_id
_entity_poly.type
_entity_poly.pdbx_seq_one_letter_code
_entity_poly.pdbx_strand_id
1 'polypeptide(L)'
;MRVVNIAAEMAPIAKVGGLGDVVGGLSSELVRKGIDAIVILPKYKNLKTSFLKDLKVYKKNFQIFEKRRWQKTTIYSAKLNRVQIYLI
;
A
#
# COMPACT_ATOMS: atom_id res chain seq x y z
N MET A 1 18.22 5.02 5.66
CA MET A 1 17.57 5.23 4.33
C MET A 1 16.14 4.72 4.41
N ARG A 2 15.18 5.42 3.79
CA ARG A 2 13.77 5.02 3.73
C ARG A 2 13.32 4.94 2.26
N VAL A 3 12.61 3.89 1.89
CA VAL A 3 12.12 3.65 0.53
C VAL A 3 10.59 3.64 0.54
N VAL A 4 9.99 4.37 -0.40
CA VAL A 4 8.53 4.42 -0.58
C VAL A 4 8.22 3.95 -1.99
N ASN A 5 7.63 2.77 -2.11
CA ASN A 5 7.11 2.26 -3.37
C ASN A 5 5.68 2.73 -3.55
N ILE A 6 5.40 3.41 -4.66
CA ILE A 6 4.04 3.82 -5.05
C ILE A 6 3.71 3.05 -6.32
N ALA A 7 2.66 2.22 -6.27
CA ALA A 7 2.33 1.34 -7.38
C ALA A 7 0.82 1.14 -7.52
N ALA A 8 0.40 0.59 -8.65
CA ALA A 8 -0.97 0.13 -8.87
C ALA A 8 -1.18 -1.33 -8.44
N GLU A 9 -0.12 -2.13 -8.31
CA GLU A 9 -0.21 -3.55 -8.01
C GLU A 9 0.78 -3.97 -6.91
N MET A 10 0.36 -4.94 -6.10
CA MET A 10 1.19 -5.68 -5.15
C MET A 10 0.59 -7.06 -4.90
N ALA A 11 1.37 -8.11 -5.16
CA ALA A 11 0.97 -9.47 -4.88
C ALA A 11 0.96 -9.74 -3.36
N PRO A 12 0.00 -10.54 -2.83
CA PRO A 12 -1.14 -11.13 -3.53
C PRO A 12 -2.42 -10.26 -3.48
N ILE A 13 -2.35 -9.05 -2.90
CA ILE A 13 -3.54 -8.27 -2.53
C ILE A 13 -4.22 -7.55 -3.69
N ALA A 14 -3.44 -7.09 -4.68
CA ALA A 14 -3.88 -6.42 -5.90
C ALA A 14 -2.91 -6.81 -7.03
N LYS A 15 -3.27 -7.80 -7.85
CA LYS A 15 -2.37 -8.32 -8.88
C LYS A 15 -3.15 -8.65 -10.15
N VAL A 16 -2.67 -8.15 -11.27
CA VAL A 16 -3.10 -8.51 -12.63
C VAL A 16 -1.92 -9.11 -13.40
N GLY A 17 -0.72 -8.54 -13.27
CA GLY A 17 0.47 -8.95 -14.01
C GLY A 17 1.74 -9.01 -13.16
N GLY A 18 2.90 -8.97 -13.81
CA GLY A 18 4.21 -9.10 -13.16
C GLY A 18 4.59 -7.95 -12.22
N LEU A 19 3.99 -6.76 -12.40
CA LEU A 19 4.25 -5.60 -11.54
C LEU A 19 4.00 -5.92 -10.06
N GLY A 20 2.89 -6.60 -9.76
CA GLY A 20 2.55 -6.97 -8.39
C GLY A 20 3.61 -7.87 -7.73
N ASP A 21 4.25 -8.77 -8.49
CA ASP A 21 5.31 -9.64 -7.97
C ASP A 21 6.57 -8.85 -7.68
N VAL A 22 6.93 -7.92 -8.57
CA VAL A 22 8.10 -7.06 -8.39
C VAL A 22 7.94 -6.19 -7.16
N VAL A 23 6.80 -5.50 -7.00
CA VAL A 23 6.54 -4.62 -5.86
C VAL A 23 6.51 -5.41 -4.55
N GLY A 24 5.83 -6.56 -4.55
CA GLY A 24 5.73 -7.43 -3.37
C GLY A 24 7.10 -8.00 -2.97
N GLY A 25 7.83 -8.58 -3.93
CA GLY A 25 9.14 -9.20 -3.71
C GLY A 25 10.20 -8.19 -3.31
N LEU A 26 10.36 -7.09 -4.07
CA LEU A 26 11.34 -6.05 -3.79
C LEU A 26 11.12 -5.43 -2.42
N SER A 27 9.88 -5.02 -2.09
CA SER A 27 9.59 -4.40 -0.80
C SER A 27 9.85 -5.35 0.37
N SER A 28 9.50 -6.63 0.21
CA SER A 28 9.76 -7.65 1.23
C SER A 28 11.25 -7.88 1.45
N GLU A 29 12.04 -7.92 0.37
CA GLU A 29 13.48 -8.11 0.45
C GLU A 29 14.19 -6.90 1.07
N LEU A 30 13.76 -5.67 0.75
CA LEU A 30 14.27 -4.45 1.38
C LEU A 30 14.04 -4.48 2.90
N VAL A 31 12.82 -4.80 3.33
CA VAL A 31 12.50 -4.95 4.76
C VAL A 31 13.35 -6.05 5.40
N ARG A 32 13.57 -7.18 4.71
CA ARG A 32 14.42 -8.28 5.19
C ARG A 32 15.88 -7.84 5.40
N LYS A 33 16.38 -6.93 4.57
CA LYS A 33 17.71 -6.31 4.71
C LYS A 33 17.77 -5.21 5.77
N GLY A 34 16.70 -4.98 6.53
CA GLY A 34 16.63 -3.93 7.56
C GLY A 34 16.38 -2.53 7.01
N ILE A 35 16.04 -2.39 5.72
CA ILE A 35 15.68 -1.12 5.13
C ILE A 35 14.20 -0.84 5.42
N ASP A 36 13.92 0.38 5.88
CA ASP A 36 12.55 0.84 6.08
C ASP A 36 11.87 1.09 4.72
N ALA A 37 11.16 0.09 4.23
CA ALA A 37 10.44 0.12 2.96
C ALA A 37 8.93 -0.03 3.17
N ILE A 38 8.18 0.89 2.57
CA ILE A 38 6.71 0.90 2.62
C ILE A 38 6.12 0.91 1.21
N VAL A 39 4.85 0.51 1.11
CA VAL A 39 4.10 0.52 -0.16
C VAL A 39 2.84 1.36 -0.03
N ILE A 40 2.59 2.23 -1.01
CA ILE A 40 1.32 2.96 -1.18
C ILE A 40 0.59 2.38 -2.38
N LEU A 41 -0.66 1.97 -2.18
CA LEU A 41 -1.54 1.39 -3.20
C LEU A 41 -2.91 2.07 -3.21
N PRO A 42 -3.60 2.08 -4.35
CA PRO A 42 -5.03 2.38 -4.38
C PRO A 42 -5.82 1.36 -3.56
N LYS A 43 -6.81 1.84 -2.80
CA LYS A 43 -7.75 0.97 -2.09
C LYS A 43 -8.82 0.43 -3.05
N TYR A 44 -8.45 -0.52 -3.90
CA TYR A 44 -9.40 -1.17 -4.80
C TYR A 44 -10.55 -1.85 -4.05
N LYS A 45 -11.73 -1.89 -4.69
CA LYS A 45 -12.91 -2.56 -4.13
C LYS A 45 -12.68 -4.06 -3.85
N ASN A 46 -11.90 -4.72 -4.71
CA ASN A 46 -11.70 -6.18 -4.70
C ASN A 46 -10.32 -6.57 -4.16
N LEU A 47 -9.79 -5.85 -3.17
CA LEU A 47 -8.55 -6.25 -2.50
C LEU A 47 -8.73 -7.59 -1.79
N LYS A 48 -7.74 -8.49 -1.92
CA LYS A 48 -7.70 -9.74 -1.15
C LYS A 48 -7.26 -9.45 0.29
N THR A 49 -8.15 -8.87 1.09
CA THR A 49 -7.88 -8.41 2.46
C THR A 49 -7.52 -9.53 3.43
N SER A 50 -7.81 -10.79 3.11
CA SER A 50 -7.41 -11.96 3.90
C SER A 50 -5.89 -12.11 4.08
N PHE A 51 -5.09 -11.54 3.17
CA PHE A 51 -3.62 -11.51 3.29
C PHE A 51 -3.10 -10.34 4.13
N LEU A 52 -3.95 -9.36 4.44
CA LEU A 52 -3.57 -8.17 5.20
C LEU A 52 -3.74 -8.43 6.69
N LYS A 53 -2.72 -8.05 7.46
CA LYS A 53 -2.76 -7.99 8.92
C LYS A 53 -2.95 -6.56 9.39
N ASP A 54 -3.61 -6.37 10.53
CA ASP A 54 -3.81 -5.08 11.18
C ASP A 54 -4.42 -4.01 10.27
N LEU A 55 -5.32 -4.40 9.37
CA LEU A 55 -6.02 -3.45 8.50
C LEU A 55 -6.87 -2.51 9.34
N LYS A 56 -6.49 -1.23 9.36
CA LYS A 56 -7.16 -0.20 10.15
C LYS A 56 -7.14 1.15 9.45
N VAL A 57 -8.02 2.03 9.89
CA VAL A 57 -7.99 3.43 9.47
C VAL A 57 -6.75 4.09 10.10
N TYR A 58 -5.89 4.64 9.26
CA TYR A 58 -4.72 5.41 9.70
C TYR A 58 -5.05 6.88 9.85
N LYS A 59 -5.76 7.46 8.88
CA LYS A 59 -6.15 8.88 8.90
C LYS A 59 -7.48 9.10 8.19
N LYS A 60 -8.47 9.64 8.90
CA LYS A 60 -9.73 10.12 8.32
C LYS A 60 -9.58 11.55 7.81
N ASN A 61 -10.46 11.94 6.89
CA ASN A 61 -10.58 13.32 6.40
C ASN A 61 -9.27 13.90 5.84
N PHE A 62 -8.42 13.05 5.24
CA PHE A 62 -7.20 13.51 4.59
C PHE A 62 -7.57 14.33 3.35
N GLN A 63 -7.12 15.58 3.32
CA GLN A 63 -7.45 16.49 2.23
C GLN A 63 -6.54 16.24 1.04
N ILE A 64 -7.15 15.95 -0.11
CA ILE A 64 -6.48 15.84 -1.40
C ILE A 64 -7.03 16.90 -2.34
N PHE A 65 -6.17 17.43 -3.21
CA PHE A 65 -6.58 18.35 -4.26
C PHE A 65 -6.63 17.59 -5.58
N GLU A 66 -7.84 17.40 -6.09
CA GLU A 66 -8.09 16.65 -7.31
C GLU A 66 -9.19 17.37 -8.10
N LYS A 67 -9.07 17.45 -9.43
CA LYS A 67 -10.08 18.10 -10.31
C LYS A 67 -10.44 19.53 -9.88
N ARG A 68 -9.42 20.30 -9.47
CA ARG A 68 -9.53 21.70 -9.00
C ARG A 68 -10.41 21.89 -7.75
N ARG A 69 -10.65 20.83 -6.97
CA ARG A 69 -11.44 20.88 -5.74
C ARG A 69 -10.71 20.14 -4.62
N TRP A 70 -10.89 20.63 -3.40
CA TRP A 70 -10.47 19.90 -2.20
C TRP A 70 -11.48 18.79 -1.91
N GLN A 71 -10.99 17.57 -1.77
CA GLN A 71 -11.77 16.39 -1.43
C GLN A 71 -11.18 15.73 -0.19
N LYS A 72 -12.02 15.04 0.58
CA LYS A 72 -11.60 14.28 1.77
C LYS A 72 -11.53 12.80 1.42
N THR A 73 -10.41 12.15 1.73
CA THR A 73 -10.26 10.69 1.64
C THR A 73 -9.86 10.10 3.00
N THR A 74 -9.89 8.77 3.11
CA THR A 74 -9.44 8.03 4.27
C THR A 74 -8.25 7.17 3.89
N ILE A 75 -7.13 7.36 4.59
CA ILE A 75 -5.94 6.52 4.46
C ILE A 75 -6.10 5.33 5.41
N TYR A 76 -5.91 4.12 4.89
CA TYR A 76 -5.86 2.89 5.67
C TYR A 76 -4.41 2.42 5.76
N SER A 77 -4.08 1.71 6.83
CA SER A 77 -2.80 1.05 7.02
C SER A 77 -3.01 -0.44 7.24
N ALA A 78 -2.12 -1.26 6.71
CA ALA A 78 -2.09 -2.70 6.96
C ALA A 78 -0.65 -3.22 6.83
N LYS A 79 -0.42 -4.48 7.18
CA LYS A 79 0.84 -5.18 6.98
C LYS A 79 0.66 -6.40 6.10
N LEU A 80 1.61 -6.63 5.20
CA LEU A 80 1.75 -7.86 4.43
C LEU A 80 3.16 -8.39 4.61
N ASN A 81 3.31 -9.57 5.23
CA ASN A 81 4.61 -10.24 5.41
C ASN A 81 5.74 -9.31 5.93
N ARG A 82 5.42 -8.42 6.88
CA ARG A 82 6.28 -7.38 7.50
C ARG A 82 6.40 -6.05 6.75
N VAL A 83 5.99 -5.97 5.48
CA VAL A 83 5.94 -4.72 4.73
C VAL A 83 4.74 -3.89 5.19
N GLN A 84 4.99 -2.62 5.56
CA GLN A 84 3.94 -1.67 5.89
C GLN A 84 3.31 -1.14 4.61
N ILE A 85 1.98 -1.20 4.54
CA ILE A 85 1.20 -0.78 3.38
C ILE A 85 0.24 0.32 3.80
N TYR A 86 0.10 1.33 2.94
CA TYR A 86 -0.94 2.34 3.01
C TYR A 86 -1.87 2.23 1.80
N LEU A 87 -3.17 2.24 2.06
CA LEU A 87 -4.21 2.20 1.04
C LEU A 87 -4.94 3.54 1.02
N ILE A 88 -4.99 4.17 -0.15
CA ILE A 88 -5.61 5.49 -0.36
C ILE A 88 -6.77 5.39 -1.36
#